data_AF-A0A9E2ZTP8-F1
#
_entry.id   AF-A0A9E2ZTP8-F1
#
_cell.length_a   1.000
_cell.length_b   1.000
_cell.length_c   1.000
_cell.angle_alpha   90.00
_cell.angle_beta   90.00
_cell.angle_gamma   90.00
#
_symmetry.space_group_name_H-M   'P 1'
#
loop_
_entity.id
_entity.type
_entity.pdbx_description
1 polymer ?
#
loop_
_entity_poly.entity_id
_entity_poly.type
_entity_poly.pdbx_seq_one_letter_code
_entity_poly.pdbx_strand_id
1 'polypeptide(L)'
;MLLTNHVLSGALIGALARRPLPAFAAGVASHFVLDAIPHWGELAGGRRTFLRVAVPDGLVGLAALGAFAAAAPPGRRLAVLAGMAGAALPDLDKPAKLWFGRSPWPGPVQRFHGRIQREAPGRWPLELLAAGALGPAALAVTRGPLRRRR
;
A
#
# COMPACT_ATOMS: atom_id res chain seq x y z
N MET A 1 -2.40 7.32 4.03
CA MET A 1 -3.65 6.61 3.70
C MET A 1 -3.69 5.30 4.49
N LEU A 2 -4.80 4.54 4.50
CA LEU A 2 -4.78 3.17 5.04
C LEU A 2 -3.78 2.29 4.29
N LEU A 3 -3.01 1.47 5.02
CA LEU A 3 -2.01 0.55 4.49
C LEU A 3 -2.64 -0.42 3.48
N THR A 4 -3.86 -0.88 3.75
CA THR A 4 -4.59 -1.80 2.87
C THR A 4 -4.71 -1.23 1.45
N ASN A 5 -4.98 0.07 1.29
CA ASN A 5 -5.11 0.67 -0.04
C ASN A 5 -3.79 0.75 -0.80
N HIS A 6 -2.66 0.97 -0.10
CA HIS A 6 -1.33 0.87 -0.70
C HIS A 6 -1.06 -0.56 -1.17
N VAL A 7 -1.34 -1.55 -0.32
CA VAL A 7 -1.14 -2.97 -0.61
C VAL A 7 -1.98 -3.42 -1.81
N LEU A 8 -3.28 -3.07 -1.86
CA LEU A 8 -4.16 -3.42 -2.97
C LEU A 8 -3.77 -2.74 -4.28
N SER A 9 -3.35 -1.47 -4.23
CA SER A 9 -2.82 -0.75 -5.39
C SER A 9 -1.53 -1.41 -5.91
N GLY A 10 -0.61 -1.76 -5.00
CA GLY A 10 0.60 -2.50 -5.32
C GLY A 10 0.33 -3.87 -5.94
N ALA A 11 -0.70 -4.59 -5.47
CA ALA A 11 -1.12 -5.86 -6.05
C ALA A 11 -1.59 -5.69 -7.50
N LEU A 12 -2.43 -4.68 -7.78
CA LEU A 12 -2.89 -4.35 -9.12
C LEU A 12 -1.71 -4.00 -10.05
N ILE A 13 -0.83 -3.12 -9.60
CA ILE A 13 0.37 -2.70 -10.33
C ILE A 13 1.25 -3.90 -10.65
N GLY A 14 1.52 -4.76 -9.66
CA GLY A 14 2.34 -5.95 -9.85
C GLY A 14 1.73 -6.95 -10.84
N ALA A 15 0.41 -7.12 -10.80
CA ALA A 15 -0.33 -7.96 -11.74
C ALA A 15 -0.25 -7.43 -13.19
N LEU A 16 -0.23 -6.10 -13.36
CA LEU A 16 -0.11 -5.44 -14.67
C LEU A 16 1.34 -5.40 -15.20
N ALA A 17 2.31 -5.08 -14.34
CA ALA A 17 3.72 -4.92 -14.70
C ALA A 17 4.38 -6.26 -15.03
N ARG A 18 3.99 -7.35 -14.35
CA ARG A 18 4.46 -8.74 -14.56
C ARG A 18 5.96 -8.98 -14.38
N ARG A 19 6.75 -7.95 -14.09
CA ARG A 19 8.18 -8.04 -13.76
C ARG A 19 8.41 -7.42 -12.37
N PRO A 20 9.19 -8.07 -11.47
CA PRO A 20 9.33 -7.62 -10.09
C PRO A 20 9.88 -6.21 -9.93
N LEU A 21 10.99 -5.89 -10.59
CA LEU A 21 11.66 -4.60 -10.43
C LEU A 21 10.77 -3.39 -10.84
N PRO A 22 10.17 -3.36 -12.04
CA PRO A 22 9.27 -2.25 -12.39
C PRO A 22 7.98 -2.26 -11.55
N ALA A 23 7.50 -3.42 -11.10
CA ALA A 23 6.36 -3.49 -10.19
C ALA A 23 6.68 -2.82 -8.85
N PHE A 24 7.84 -3.11 -8.27
CA PHE A 24 8.30 -2.49 -7.04
C PHE A 24 8.44 -0.98 -7.17
N ALA A 25 9.14 -0.52 -8.22
CA ALA A 25 9.34 0.91 -8.46
C ALA A 25 8.01 1.64 -8.67
N ALA A 26 7.09 1.06 -9.44
CA ALA A 26 5.76 1.62 -9.64
C ALA A 26 4.90 1.56 -8.37
N GLY A 27 5.06 0.55 -7.51
CA GLY A 27 4.44 0.48 -6.19
C GLY A 27 4.93 1.61 -5.27
N VAL A 28 6.24 1.85 -5.22
CA VAL A 28 6.80 3.00 -4.47
C VAL A 28 6.24 4.32 -5.01
N ALA A 29 6.14 4.48 -6.32
CA ALA A 29 5.53 5.68 -6.91
C ALA A 29 4.05 5.82 -6.54
N SER A 30 3.28 4.71 -6.60
CA SER A 30 1.86 4.74 -6.26
C SER A 30 1.62 5.07 -4.79
N HIS A 31 2.53 4.69 -3.89
CA HIS A 31 2.48 5.12 -2.49
C HIS A 31 2.35 6.63 -2.38
N PHE A 32 3.28 7.37 -2.98
CA PHE A 32 3.31 8.83 -2.88
C PHE A 32 2.13 9.50 -3.59
N VAL A 33 1.66 8.93 -4.71
CA VAL A 33 0.45 9.42 -5.39
C VAL A 33 -0.77 9.27 -4.49
N LEU A 34 -0.91 8.12 -3.82
CA LEU A 34 -2.05 7.86 -2.94
C LEU A 34 -2.01 8.73 -1.69
N ASP A 35 -0.82 8.95 -1.12
CA ASP A 35 -0.66 9.85 0.02
C ASP A 35 -0.91 11.33 -0.34
N ALA A 36 -0.81 11.72 -1.61
CA ALA A 36 -1.17 13.07 -2.06
C ALA A 36 -2.70 13.32 -2.12
N ILE A 37 -3.51 12.25 -2.14
CA ILE A 37 -4.97 12.32 -2.18
C ILE A 37 -5.50 12.48 -0.75
N PRO A 38 -6.58 13.26 -0.50
CA PRO A 38 -7.20 13.35 0.81
C PRO A 38 -7.55 11.97 1.39
N HIS A 39 -6.91 11.60 2.49
CA HIS A 39 -6.97 10.23 3.01
C HIS A 39 -6.99 10.22 4.55
N TRP A 40 -7.31 9.07 5.15
CA TRP A 40 -7.24 8.96 6.61
C TRP A 40 -5.79 9.00 7.08
N GLY A 41 -5.48 10.01 7.89
CA GLY A 41 -4.23 10.14 8.62
C GLY A 41 -4.48 11.17 9.71
N GLU A 42 -4.05 10.86 10.93
CA GLU A 42 -3.67 11.83 11.94
C GLU A 42 -3.29 11.11 13.23
N LEU A 43 -2.29 11.68 13.90
CA LEU A 43 -2.01 11.47 15.32
C LEU A 43 -2.82 12.43 16.22
N ALA A 44 -3.70 13.29 15.69
CA ALA A 44 -4.47 14.25 16.49
C ALA A 44 -5.48 13.59 17.45
N GLY A 45 -5.93 12.37 17.16
CA GLY A 45 -6.66 11.54 18.12
C GLY A 45 -5.76 10.88 19.19
N GLY A 46 -4.45 11.15 19.17
CA GLY A 46 -3.43 10.53 20.00
C GLY A 46 -3.05 9.11 19.57
N ARG A 47 -1.96 8.60 20.17
CA ARG A 47 -1.42 7.25 19.92
C ARG A 47 -2.48 6.15 20.01
N ARG A 48 -3.41 6.24 20.98
CA ARG A 48 -4.46 5.24 21.20
C ARG A 48 -5.43 5.15 20.02
N THR A 49 -5.87 6.29 19.50
CA THR A 49 -6.80 6.33 18.36
C THR A 49 -6.11 5.88 17.10
N PHE A 50 -4.87 6.31 16.88
CA PHE A 50 -4.06 5.84 15.76
C PHE A 50 -3.94 4.31 15.76
N LEU A 51 -3.54 3.70 16.88
CA LEU A 51 -3.36 2.25 16.98
C LEU A 51 -4.67 1.44 16.84
N ARG A 52 -5.81 2.00 17.26
CA ARG A 52 -7.12 1.37 17.07
C ARG A 52 -7.50 1.18 15.60
N VAL A 53 -6.94 1.99 14.71
CA VAL A 53 -7.18 1.89 13.27
C VAL A 53 -6.00 1.22 12.57
N ALA A 54 -4.77 1.65 12.86
CA ALA A 54 -3.56 1.19 12.20
C ALA A 54 -3.26 -0.30 12.45
N VAL A 55 -3.59 -0.85 13.63
CA VAL A 55 -3.35 -2.27 13.90
C VAL A 55 -4.30 -3.17 13.11
N PRO A 56 -5.64 -3.01 13.17
CA PRO A 56 -6.54 -3.78 12.31
C PRO A 56 -6.24 -3.61 10.83
N ASP A 57 -6.00 -2.38 10.36
CA ASP A 57 -5.66 -2.12 8.96
C ASP A 57 -4.33 -2.79 8.56
N GLY A 58 -3.32 -2.76 9.43
CA GLY A 58 -2.07 -3.48 9.22
C GLY A 58 -2.25 -4.99 9.06
N LEU A 59 -3.11 -5.59 9.91
CA LEU A 59 -3.45 -7.02 9.83
C LEU A 59 -4.26 -7.35 8.56
N VAL A 60 -5.19 -6.50 8.16
CA VAL A 60 -5.95 -6.65 6.91
C VAL A 60 -5.03 -6.52 5.70
N GLY A 61 -4.11 -5.57 5.70
CA GLY A 61 -3.07 -5.42 4.66
C GLY A 61 -2.17 -6.65 4.57
N LEU A 62 -1.74 -7.22 5.71
CA LEU A 62 -0.97 -8.46 5.75
C LEU A 62 -1.77 -9.66 5.21
N ALA A 63 -3.05 -9.78 5.60
CA ALA A 63 -3.94 -10.82 5.09
C ALA A 63 -4.15 -10.68 3.57
N ALA A 64 -4.31 -9.46 3.07
CA ALA A 64 -4.38 -9.18 1.63
C ALA A 64 -3.09 -9.60 0.93
N LEU A 65 -1.92 -9.32 1.49
CA LEU A 65 -0.63 -9.81 0.97
C LEU A 65 -0.59 -11.33 0.84
N GLY A 66 -0.96 -12.06 1.89
CA GLY A 66 -1.06 -13.52 1.83
C GLY A 66 -2.06 -14.00 0.77
N ALA A 67 -3.25 -13.40 0.72
CA ALA A 67 -4.31 -13.78 -0.22
C ALA A 67 -3.90 -13.56 -1.68
N PHE A 68 -3.28 -12.42 -2.01
CA PHE A 68 -2.80 -12.14 -3.36
C PHE A 68 -1.59 -12.99 -3.75
N ALA A 69 -0.68 -13.28 -2.81
CA ALA A 69 0.42 -14.22 -3.04
C ALA A 69 -0.10 -15.62 -3.40
N ALA A 70 -1.11 -16.10 -2.67
CA ALA A 70 -1.75 -17.39 -2.91
C ALA A 70 -2.54 -17.41 -4.22
N ALA A 71 -3.29 -16.34 -4.52
CA ALA A 71 -4.10 -16.23 -5.73
C ALA A 71 -3.28 -16.01 -7.01
N ALA A 72 -2.05 -15.49 -6.91
CA ALA A 72 -1.22 -15.18 -8.06
C ALA A 72 -0.63 -16.45 -8.71
N PRO A 73 -0.74 -16.59 -10.05
CA PRO A 73 -0.03 -17.63 -10.79
C PRO A 73 1.49 -17.52 -10.59
N PRO A 74 2.25 -18.65 -10.65
CA PRO A 74 3.69 -18.64 -10.40
C PRO A 74 4.46 -17.58 -11.20
N GLY A 75 4.13 -17.39 -12.48
CA GLY A 75 4.79 -16.40 -13.34
C GLY A 75 4.46 -14.92 -13.04
N ARG A 76 3.54 -14.62 -12.13
CA ARG A 76 3.19 -13.24 -11.71
C ARG A 76 3.40 -12.97 -10.23
N ARG A 77 3.46 -14.01 -9.40
CA ARG A 77 3.51 -13.90 -7.93
C ARG A 77 4.58 -12.94 -7.45
N LEU A 78 5.81 -13.04 -7.99
CA LEU A 78 6.89 -12.14 -7.60
C LEU A 78 6.64 -10.69 -7.99
N ALA A 79 6.00 -10.42 -9.13
CA ALA A 79 5.65 -9.07 -9.52
C ALA A 79 4.55 -8.46 -8.64
N VAL A 80 3.53 -9.26 -8.31
CA VAL A 80 2.46 -8.89 -7.37
C VAL A 80 3.06 -8.55 -5.99
N LEU A 81 3.84 -9.48 -5.41
CA LEU A 81 4.51 -9.26 -4.12
C LEU A 81 5.44 -8.04 -4.15
N ALA A 82 6.21 -7.86 -5.23
CA ALA A 82 7.11 -6.72 -5.37
C ALA A 82 6.35 -5.38 -5.43
N GLY A 83 5.23 -5.32 -6.15
CA GLY A 83 4.38 -4.12 -6.19
C GLY A 83 3.76 -3.80 -4.84
N MET A 84 3.24 -4.82 -4.14
CA MET A 84 2.69 -4.68 -2.78
C MET A 84 3.76 -4.19 -1.79
N ALA A 85 4.93 -4.82 -1.83
CA ALA A 85 6.07 -4.43 -0.99
C ALA A 85 6.51 -2.99 -1.28
N GLY A 86 6.66 -2.62 -2.55
CA GLY A 86 7.02 -1.25 -2.94
C GLY A 86 6.01 -0.21 -2.46
N ALA A 87 4.71 -0.50 -2.57
CA ALA A 87 3.65 0.41 -2.14
C ALA A 87 3.55 0.54 -0.61
N ALA A 88 3.86 -0.51 0.14
CA ALA A 88 3.85 -0.50 1.61
C ALA A 88 5.15 0.05 2.21
N LEU A 89 6.26 -0.04 1.49
CA LEU A 89 7.60 0.19 2.04
C LEU A 89 7.76 1.59 2.68
N PRO A 90 7.39 2.71 2.04
CA PRO A 90 7.64 4.03 2.62
C PRO A 90 6.99 4.21 4.01
N ASP A 91 5.86 3.53 4.25
CA ASP A 91 5.12 3.55 5.50
C ASP A 91 5.78 2.82 6.67
N LEU A 92 6.92 2.15 6.46
CA LEU A 92 7.74 1.61 7.56
C LEU A 92 8.28 2.69 8.50
N ASP A 93 8.20 3.97 8.13
CA ASP A 93 8.60 5.07 8.99
C ASP A 93 7.72 5.19 10.25
N LYS A 94 6.40 5.00 10.12
CA LYS A 94 5.42 5.04 11.22
C LYS A 94 5.73 4.00 12.30
N PRO A 95 5.79 2.68 12.01
CA PRO A 95 6.12 1.67 13.00
C PRO A 95 7.54 1.83 13.54
N ALA A 96 8.51 2.20 12.70
CA ALA A 96 9.88 2.37 13.15
C ALA A 96 10.04 3.55 14.11
N LYS A 97 9.40 4.69 13.84
CA LYS A 97 9.34 5.82 14.77
C LYS A 97 8.63 5.43 16.07
N LEU A 98 7.55 4.65 15.98
CA LEU A 98 6.77 4.23 17.15
C LEU A 98 7.54 3.30 18.11
N TRP A 99 8.28 2.33 17.56
CA TRP A 99 8.95 1.28 18.35
C TRP A 99 10.44 1.51 18.58
N PHE A 100 11.12 2.21 17.66
CA PHE A 100 12.56 2.45 17.73
C PHE A 100 12.93 3.92 17.84
N GLY A 101 11.95 4.85 17.83
CA GLY A 101 12.20 6.29 17.95
C GLY A 101 12.87 6.92 16.71
N ARG A 102 13.04 6.17 15.62
CA ARG A 102 13.73 6.63 14.41
C ARG A 102 13.10 6.07 13.14
N SER A 103 13.10 6.86 12.07
CA SER A 103 12.74 6.40 10.74
C SER A 103 13.90 5.62 10.11
N PRO A 104 13.63 4.59 9.29
CA PRO A 104 14.65 3.95 8.47
C PRO A 104 15.06 4.79 7.26
N TRP A 105 14.34 5.88 6.96
CA TRP A 105 14.56 6.68 5.76
C TRP A 105 15.48 7.89 5.99
N PRO A 106 16.27 8.29 4.98
CA PRO A 106 17.03 9.53 5.03
C PRO A 106 16.14 10.76 5.29
N GLY A 107 16.67 11.77 5.97
CA GLY A 107 15.94 12.99 6.31
C GLY A 107 15.22 13.67 5.12
N PRO A 108 15.82 13.78 3.92
CA PRO A 108 15.13 14.33 2.75
C PRO A 108 13.89 13.55 2.34
N VAL A 109 13.94 12.21 2.40
CA VAL A 109 12.81 11.33 2.06
C VAL A 109 11.69 11.51 3.07
N GLN A 110 12.01 11.55 4.37
CA GLN A 110 11.01 11.81 5.42
C GLN A 110 10.33 13.18 5.24
N ARG A 111 11.12 14.22 4.94
CA ARG A 111 10.57 15.56 4.69
C ARG A 111 9.70 15.61 3.44
N PHE A 112 10.04 14.84 2.41
CA PHE A 112 9.21 14.73 1.22
C PHE A 112 7.90 14.00 1.53
N HIS A 113 7.98 12.84 2.17
CA HIS A 113 6.83 12.02 2.54
C HIS A 113 5.84 12.77 3.43
N GLY A 114 6.33 13.46 4.47
CA GLY A 114 5.45 14.27 5.33
C GLY A 114 4.85 15.49 4.63
N ARG A 115 5.53 16.07 3.63
CA ARG A 115 5.01 17.24 2.88
C ARG A 115 3.95 16.87 1.85
N ILE A 116 4.02 15.67 1.29
CA ILE A 116 3.06 15.23 0.26
C ILE A 116 1.79 14.66 0.87
N GLN A 117 1.83 14.21 2.14
CA GLN A 117 0.67 13.67 2.82
C GLN A 117 -0.47 14.68 2.95
N ARG A 118 -1.64 14.30 2.43
CA ARG A 118 -2.88 15.07 2.55
C ARG A 118 -3.86 14.37 3.48
N GLU A 119 -3.62 14.53 4.77
CA GLU A 119 -4.45 13.95 5.84
C GLU A 119 -5.82 14.64 5.94
N ALA A 120 -6.88 13.82 6.01
CA ALA A 120 -8.27 14.24 6.09
C ALA A 120 -9.10 13.18 6.86
N PRO A 121 -9.10 13.18 8.21
CA PRO A 121 -9.69 12.13 9.05
C PRO A 121 -11.16 11.79 8.74
N GLY A 122 -11.94 12.79 8.33
CA GLY A 122 -13.36 12.62 7.96
C GLY A 122 -13.59 11.85 6.65
N ARG A 123 -12.54 11.49 5.91
CA ARG A 123 -12.62 10.82 4.60
C ARG A 123 -12.43 9.31 4.64
N TRP A 124 -12.48 8.68 5.82
CA TRP A 124 -12.40 7.22 5.95
C TRP A 124 -13.41 6.42 5.10
N PRO A 125 -14.64 6.90 4.76
CA PRO A 125 -15.52 6.13 3.87
C PRO A 125 -14.96 6.00 2.45
N LEU A 126 -14.22 7.02 1.97
CA LEU A 126 -13.56 6.97 0.67
C LEU A 126 -12.45 5.90 0.65
N GLU A 127 -11.78 5.68 1.78
CA GLU A 127 -10.77 4.63 1.92
C GLU A 127 -11.40 3.24 1.75
N LEU A 128 -12.59 3.02 2.31
CA LEU A 128 -13.32 1.76 2.14
C LEU A 128 -13.82 1.56 0.71
N LEU A 129 -14.31 2.63 0.06
CA LEU A 129 -14.70 2.58 -1.35
C LEU A 129 -13.51 2.27 -2.25
N ALA A 130 -12.36 2.89 -1.98
CA ALA A 130 -11.12 2.60 -2.69
C ALA A 130 -10.70 1.14 -2.52
N ALA A 131 -10.73 0.60 -1.30
CA ALA A 131 -10.44 -0.81 -1.04
C ALA A 131 -11.42 -1.74 -1.78
N GLY A 132 -12.71 -1.41 -1.74
CA GLY A 132 -13.78 -2.14 -2.41
C GLY A 132 -13.68 -2.14 -3.93
N ALA A 133 -13.02 -1.14 -4.54
CA ALA A 133 -12.73 -1.10 -5.96
C ALA A 133 -11.39 -1.78 -6.32
N LEU A 134 -10.32 -1.45 -5.58
CA LEU A 134 -8.97 -1.97 -5.83
C LEU A 134 -8.88 -3.47 -5.62
N GLY A 135 -9.54 -4.01 -4.59
CA GLY A 135 -9.51 -5.45 -4.28
C GLY A 135 -10.01 -6.33 -5.42
N PRO A 136 -11.27 -6.18 -5.86
CA PRO A 136 -11.82 -6.93 -6.98
C PRO A 136 -11.05 -6.71 -8.29
N ALA A 137 -10.65 -5.46 -8.58
CA ALA A 137 -9.88 -5.16 -9.78
C ALA A 137 -8.52 -5.87 -9.78
N ALA A 138 -7.76 -5.74 -8.70
CA ALA A 138 -6.48 -6.42 -8.53
C ALA A 138 -6.65 -7.94 -8.63
N LEU A 139 -7.69 -8.50 -8.02
CA LEU A 139 -7.94 -9.95 -8.03
C LEU A 139 -8.26 -10.45 -9.43
N ALA A 140 -9.12 -9.74 -10.16
CA ALA A 140 -9.47 -10.06 -11.53
C ALA A 140 -8.24 -10.03 -12.45
N VAL A 141 -7.40 -8.99 -12.34
CA VAL A 141 -6.16 -8.91 -13.14
C VAL A 141 -5.16 -9.98 -12.73
N THR A 142 -5.01 -10.25 -11.42
CA THR A 142 -4.07 -11.25 -10.89
C THR A 142 -4.39 -12.64 -11.43
N ARG A 143 -5.66 -13.04 -11.40
CA ARG A 143 -6.14 -14.35 -11.87
C ARG A 143 -6.37 -14.43 -13.38
N GLY A 144 -6.53 -13.30 -14.05
CA GLY A 144 -6.82 -13.26 -15.49
C GLY A 144 -5.70 -13.86 -16.35
N PRO A 145 -6.00 -14.40 -17.54
CA PRO A 145 -5.02 -15.06 -18.39
C PRO A 145 -3.82 -14.16 -18.75
N LEU A 146 -2.65 -14.77 -18.92
CA LEU A 146 -1.47 -14.10 -19.46
C LEU A 146 -1.72 -13.76 -20.93
N ARG A 147 -2.20 -12.54 -21.22
CA ARG A 147 -2.13 -11.99 -22.57
C ARG A 147 -0.65 -11.99 -22.99
N ARG A 148 -0.25 -12.90 -23.87
CA ARG A 148 1.08 -12.88 -24.49
C ARG A 148 1.26 -11.51 -25.13
N ARG A 149 2.31 -10.79 -24.74
CA ARG A 149 2.73 -9.61 -25.50
C ARG A 149 3.16 -10.16 -26.87
N ARG A 150 2.44 -9.82 -27.92
CA ARG A 150 2.92 -9.97 -29.30
C ARG A 150 4.06 -9.01 -29.51
#